data_AF-A0A1I5B3C6-F1
#
_entry.id   AF-A0A1I5B3C6-F1
#
_cell.length_a   1.000
_cell.length_b   1.000
_cell.length_c   1.000
_cell.angle_alpha   90.00
_cell.angle_beta   90.00
_cell.angle_gamma   90.00
#
_symmetry.space_group_name_H-M   'P 1'
#
loop_
_entity.id
_entity.type
_entity.pdbx_description
1 polymer ?
#
loop_
_entity_poly.entity_id
_entity_poly.type
_entity_poly.pdbx_seq_one_letter_code
_entity_poly.pdbx_strand_id
1 'polypeptide(L)'
;MAGDHDVPVPRTGFSIARRGYDQAQVDSHLRRLDAEVRMLAADRDAAVAQNTRLSRELDDARTRTEAMQQQVNRLAGPPQSVQGMSERLRSMLRLAEDEVAEMHSKADREIAEQRRQAEEHARTVVTDARARADQLIADAEAHRADLDRKAEQRDQELDDKQARIERELADLRERTETELTEQRTSTERSLTEQRENTLRELAEQERTVTDRITRLDAEARENREQVEHDFRIAMDQRRTEALSALFTERDGLTEEIARRHRETDEQIRRSLDEARTEAETIRSDARRDAEEITERARRRVEQLTGLREKVAEQLRSTRSLIENEADDLTAGPTIADVPEQQPEPASDRDGRPSPTPRPAHYAEPGARR
;
A
#
# COMPACT_ATOMS: atom_id res chain seq x y z
N MET A 1 -145.79 32.00 18.53
CA MET A 1 -146.37 33.35 18.74
C MET A 1 -145.75 34.26 17.70
N ALA A 2 -146.47 34.77 16.71
CA ALA A 2 -147.66 35.63 16.80
C ALA A 2 -147.27 37.03 17.30
N GLY A 3 -147.48 38.03 16.43
CA GLY A 3 -146.94 39.39 16.49
C GLY A 3 -147.28 40.11 15.19
N ASP A 4 -148.58 40.14 14.88
CA ASP A 4 -149.16 40.73 13.68
C ASP A 4 -149.39 42.24 13.89
N HIS A 5 -149.23 43.03 12.82
CA HIS A 5 -150.19 44.05 12.34
C HIS A 5 -149.55 45.10 11.43
N ASP A 6 -149.83 44.93 10.13
CA ASP A 6 -150.40 45.94 9.23
C ASP A 6 -149.73 47.33 9.15
N VAL A 7 -149.05 47.59 8.03
CA VAL A 7 -148.48 48.90 7.68
C VAL A 7 -149.55 49.73 6.95
N PRO A 8 -150.05 50.85 7.53
CA PRO A 8 -151.16 51.58 6.93
C PRO A 8 -150.79 52.23 5.60
N VAL A 9 -151.44 51.81 4.51
CA VAL A 9 -151.35 52.47 3.21
C VAL A 9 -151.88 53.91 3.33
N PRO A 10 -151.10 54.95 2.96
CA PRO A 10 -151.53 56.33 3.13
C PRO A 10 -152.69 56.65 2.19
N ARG A 11 -153.88 56.85 2.76
CA ARG A 11 -155.02 57.42 2.03
C ARG A 11 -154.70 58.84 1.60
N THR A 12 -155.16 59.25 0.42
CA THR A 12 -154.90 60.58 -0.16
C THR A 12 -155.71 61.66 0.55
N GLY A 13 -155.20 62.13 1.69
CA GLY A 13 -155.76 63.22 2.49
C GLY A 13 -155.05 63.32 3.83
N PHE A 14 -155.01 64.51 4.42
CA PHE A 14 -154.46 64.69 5.76
C PHE A 14 -155.34 64.03 6.81
N SER A 15 -154.74 63.41 7.82
CA SER A 15 -155.49 62.89 8.97
C SER A 15 -156.16 64.03 9.75
N ILE A 16 -157.26 63.73 10.45
CA ILE A 16 -158.05 64.73 11.17
C ILE A 16 -157.77 64.62 12.66
N ALA A 17 -157.19 65.67 13.22
CA ALA A 17 -157.02 65.86 14.66
C ALA A 17 -158.32 66.38 15.31
N ARG A 18 -158.32 66.51 16.65
CA ARG A 18 -159.48 66.88 17.47
C ARG A 18 -160.21 68.18 17.05
N ARG A 19 -159.59 69.05 16.22
CA ARG A 19 -160.24 70.17 15.54
C ARG A 19 -159.46 70.59 14.27
N GLY A 20 -159.61 69.84 13.17
CA GLY A 20 -159.02 70.16 11.85
C GLY A 20 -158.01 69.12 11.39
N TYR A 21 -157.31 69.37 10.27
CA TYR A 21 -156.25 68.49 9.78
C TYR A 21 -155.02 68.50 10.69
N ASP A 22 -154.25 67.40 10.68
CA ASP A 22 -152.94 67.32 11.33
C ASP A 22 -151.95 68.30 10.67
N GLN A 23 -151.64 69.38 11.39
CA GLN A 23 -150.71 70.42 10.95
C GLN A 23 -149.33 69.85 10.60
N ALA A 24 -148.82 68.83 11.31
CA ALA A 24 -147.51 68.27 11.01
C ALA A 24 -147.48 67.57 9.65
N GLN A 25 -148.59 66.94 9.25
CA GLN A 25 -148.75 66.33 7.93
C GLN A 25 -148.93 67.39 6.83
N VAL A 26 -149.71 68.46 7.10
CA VAL A 26 -149.87 69.60 6.19
C VAL A 26 -148.52 70.30 5.94
N ASP A 27 -147.81 70.68 7.00
CA ASP A 27 -146.50 71.35 6.91
C ASP A 27 -145.43 70.45 6.26
N SER A 28 -145.54 69.12 6.39
CA SER A 28 -144.69 68.16 5.67
C SER A 28 -144.99 68.14 4.17
N HIS A 29 -146.28 68.04 3.80
CA HIS A 29 -146.69 68.03 2.39
C HIS A 29 -146.43 69.36 1.69
N LEU A 30 -146.69 70.51 2.34
CA LEU A 30 -146.35 71.83 1.80
C LEU A 30 -144.85 71.98 1.58
N ARG A 31 -144.00 71.55 2.52
CA ARG A 31 -142.53 71.53 2.32
C ARG A 31 -142.11 70.61 1.17
N ARG A 32 -142.81 69.49 0.95
CA ARG A 32 -142.55 68.59 -0.18
C ARG A 32 -142.98 69.25 -1.51
N LEU A 33 -144.14 69.91 -1.54
CA LEU A 33 -144.65 70.59 -2.73
C LEU A 33 -143.83 71.84 -3.09
N ASP A 34 -143.35 72.60 -2.10
CA ASP A 34 -142.35 73.66 -2.28
C ASP A 34 -141.04 73.13 -2.86
N ALA A 35 -140.59 71.94 -2.43
CA ALA A 35 -139.41 71.30 -2.99
C ALA A 35 -139.65 70.81 -4.43
N GLU A 36 -140.80 70.19 -4.71
CA GLU A 36 -141.23 69.78 -6.06
C GLU A 36 -141.30 70.99 -7.01
N VAL A 37 -141.88 72.12 -6.60
CA VAL A 37 -141.94 73.37 -7.38
C VAL A 37 -140.55 73.99 -7.59
N ARG A 38 -139.66 73.94 -6.59
CA ARG A 38 -138.27 74.41 -6.73
C ARG A 38 -137.45 73.54 -7.68
N MET A 39 -137.64 72.22 -7.65
CA MET A 39 -137.00 71.31 -8.61
C MET A 39 -137.53 71.58 -10.02
N LEU A 40 -138.85 71.64 -10.23
CA LEU A 40 -139.44 71.97 -11.54
C LEU A 40 -139.02 73.34 -12.08
N ALA A 41 -138.83 74.34 -11.21
CA ALA A 41 -138.28 75.64 -11.60
C ALA A 41 -136.80 75.54 -12.03
N ALA A 42 -135.97 74.79 -11.30
CA ALA A 42 -134.58 74.55 -11.65
C ALA A 42 -134.44 73.74 -12.95
N ASP A 43 -135.26 72.71 -13.15
CA ASP A 43 -135.30 71.89 -14.36
C ASP A 43 -135.73 72.71 -15.58
N ARG A 44 -136.76 73.57 -15.43
CA ARG A 44 -137.16 74.55 -16.45
C ARG A 44 -136.00 75.48 -16.79
N ASP A 45 -135.33 76.06 -15.80
CA ASP A 45 -134.28 77.06 -16.03
C ASP A 45 -133.03 76.42 -16.64
N ALA A 46 -132.71 75.17 -16.28
CA ALA A 46 -131.71 74.35 -16.94
C ALA A 46 -132.07 74.05 -18.41
N ALA A 47 -133.33 73.70 -18.69
CA ALA A 47 -133.82 73.46 -20.06
C ALA A 47 -133.80 74.75 -20.91
N VAL A 48 -134.12 75.91 -20.34
CA VAL A 48 -134.00 77.23 -21.01
C VAL A 48 -132.54 77.60 -21.26
N ALA A 49 -131.63 77.33 -20.31
CA ALA A 49 -130.20 77.51 -20.51
C ALA A 49 -129.64 76.57 -21.60
N GLN A 50 -130.10 75.32 -21.66
CA GLN A 50 -129.74 74.38 -22.72
C GLN A 50 -130.29 74.82 -24.08
N ASN A 51 -131.54 75.25 -24.16
CA ASN A 51 -132.17 75.69 -25.42
C ASN A 51 -131.49 76.96 -25.98
N THR A 52 -131.22 77.96 -25.14
CA THR A 52 -130.50 79.18 -25.54
C THR A 52 -129.04 78.90 -25.95
N ARG A 53 -128.40 77.88 -25.37
CA ARG A 53 -127.09 77.38 -25.84
C ARG A 53 -127.20 76.73 -27.21
N LEU A 54 -128.13 75.79 -27.41
CA LEU A 54 -128.31 75.08 -28.68
C LEU A 54 -128.66 76.03 -29.83
N SER A 55 -129.45 77.08 -29.59
CA SER A 55 -129.75 78.10 -30.60
C SER A 55 -128.49 78.85 -31.06
N ARG A 56 -127.56 79.19 -30.14
CA ARG A 56 -126.27 79.80 -30.52
C ARG A 56 -125.40 78.84 -31.32
N GLU A 57 -125.28 77.59 -30.87
CA GLU A 57 -124.49 76.56 -31.57
C GLU A 57 -125.07 76.30 -32.98
N LEU A 58 -126.39 76.39 -33.17
CA LEU A 58 -127.08 76.30 -34.46
C LEU A 58 -126.81 77.51 -35.36
N ASP A 59 -126.86 78.73 -34.84
CA ASP A 59 -126.64 79.96 -35.62
C ASP A 59 -125.16 80.15 -35.98
N ASP A 60 -124.24 79.76 -35.09
CA ASP A 60 -122.80 79.64 -35.40
C ASP A 60 -122.56 78.60 -36.50
N ALA A 61 -123.30 77.47 -36.49
CA ALA A 61 -123.19 76.43 -37.51
C ALA A 61 -123.74 76.92 -38.87
N ARG A 62 -124.92 77.57 -38.89
CA ARG A 62 -125.49 78.21 -40.08
C ARG A 62 -124.53 79.21 -40.72
N THR A 63 -123.99 80.12 -39.91
CA THR A 63 -123.02 81.14 -40.36
C THR A 63 -121.77 80.50 -40.99
N ARG A 64 -121.27 79.40 -40.39
CA ARG A 64 -120.16 78.61 -40.96
C ARG A 64 -120.55 77.91 -42.28
N THR A 65 -121.73 77.32 -42.37
CA THR A 65 -122.24 76.69 -43.60
C THR A 65 -122.42 77.70 -44.72
N GLU A 66 -122.96 78.89 -44.45
CA GLU A 66 -123.11 79.97 -45.43
C GLU A 66 -121.74 80.47 -45.92
N ALA A 67 -120.78 80.69 -45.02
CA ALA A 67 -119.42 81.09 -45.37
C ALA A 67 -118.72 80.01 -46.24
N MET A 68 -118.86 78.72 -45.90
CA MET A 68 -118.35 77.61 -46.71
C MET A 68 -119.03 77.55 -48.08
N GLN A 69 -120.36 77.73 -48.16
CA GLN A 69 -121.08 77.71 -49.43
C GLN A 69 -120.66 78.91 -50.33
N GLN A 70 -120.46 80.09 -49.76
CA GLN A 70 -119.91 81.24 -50.47
C GLN A 70 -118.46 81.02 -50.94
N GLN A 71 -117.66 80.23 -50.22
CA GLN A 71 -116.31 79.84 -50.64
C GLN A 71 -116.36 78.79 -51.78
N VAL A 72 -117.20 77.76 -51.66
CA VAL A 72 -117.42 76.75 -52.71
C VAL A 72 -117.95 77.40 -53.99
N ASN A 73 -118.95 78.29 -53.90
CA ASN A 73 -119.51 78.98 -55.07
C ASN A 73 -118.47 79.88 -55.78
N ARG A 74 -117.49 80.45 -55.07
CA ARG A 74 -116.36 81.17 -55.67
C ARG A 74 -115.38 80.23 -56.37
N LEU A 75 -115.06 79.09 -55.76
CA LEU A 75 -114.12 78.10 -56.31
C LEU A 75 -114.69 77.32 -57.52
N ALA A 76 -116.01 77.14 -57.56
CA ALA A 76 -116.75 76.38 -58.57
C ALA A 76 -117.39 77.26 -59.68
N GLY A 77 -117.24 78.58 -59.62
CA GLY A 77 -117.78 79.50 -60.63
C GLY A 77 -117.12 79.34 -62.02
N PRO A 78 -117.76 79.82 -63.11
CA PRO A 78 -117.23 79.70 -64.47
C PRO A 78 -115.82 80.32 -64.62
N PRO A 79 -114.90 79.68 -65.35
CA PRO A 79 -113.46 79.96 -65.26
C PRO A 79 -112.98 81.22 -66.01
N GLN A 80 -113.83 82.22 -66.22
CA GLN A 80 -113.54 83.40 -67.07
C GLN A 80 -113.21 84.68 -66.29
N SER A 81 -112.92 84.61 -64.98
CA SER A 81 -112.39 85.74 -64.21
C SER A 81 -110.92 85.54 -63.82
N VAL A 82 -110.10 86.56 -64.06
CA VAL A 82 -108.67 86.59 -63.66
C VAL A 82 -108.53 86.43 -62.14
N GLN A 83 -109.48 86.99 -61.37
CA GLN A 83 -109.55 86.85 -59.92
C GLN A 83 -109.64 85.38 -59.49
N GLY A 84 -110.61 84.62 -60.03
CA GLY A 84 -110.80 83.21 -59.71
C GLY A 84 -109.64 82.31 -60.15
N MET A 85 -108.99 82.62 -61.28
CA MET A 85 -107.73 81.96 -61.65
C MET A 85 -106.62 82.24 -60.62
N SER A 86 -106.47 83.48 -60.15
CA SER A 86 -105.46 83.84 -59.15
C SER A 86 -105.71 83.20 -57.78
N GLU A 87 -106.96 83.05 -57.37
CA GLU A 87 -107.33 82.38 -56.12
C GLU A 87 -107.12 80.86 -56.21
N ARG A 88 -107.44 80.24 -57.35
CA ARG A 88 -107.12 78.82 -57.60
C ARG A 88 -105.61 78.59 -57.67
N LEU A 89 -104.84 79.48 -58.31
CA LEU A 89 -103.38 79.40 -58.35
C LEU A 89 -102.77 79.49 -56.94
N ARG A 90 -103.22 80.44 -56.11
CA ARG A 90 -102.80 80.53 -54.69
C ARG A 90 -103.17 79.27 -53.91
N SER A 91 -104.34 78.69 -54.15
CA SER A 91 -104.74 77.44 -53.49
C SER A 91 -103.91 76.23 -53.95
N MET A 92 -103.49 76.19 -55.21
CA MET A 92 -102.60 75.14 -55.74
C MET A 92 -101.15 75.30 -55.27
N LEU A 93 -100.64 76.54 -55.24
CA LEU A 93 -99.33 76.86 -54.68
C LEU A 93 -99.28 76.52 -53.19
N ARG A 94 -100.28 76.95 -52.42
CA ARG A 94 -100.38 76.56 -51.01
C ARG A 94 -100.46 75.05 -50.83
N LEU A 95 -101.26 74.34 -51.63
CA LEU A 95 -101.32 72.88 -51.54
C LEU A 95 -99.96 72.23 -51.84
N ALA A 96 -99.19 72.79 -52.78
CA ALA A 96 -97.83 72.34 -53.06
C ALA A 96 -96.83 72.71 -51.95
N GLU A 97 -97.00 73.85 -51.27
CA GLU A 97 -96.23 74.24 -50.08
C GLU A 97 -96.53 73.32 -48.88
N ASP A 98 -97.82 73.05 -48.62
CA ASP A 98 -98.30 72.13 -47.58
C ASP A 98 -97.80 70.68 -47.87
N GLU A 99 -97.87 70.20 -49.13
CA GLU A 99 -97.34 68.91 -49.59
C GLU A 99 -95.80 68.82 -49.47
N VAL A 100 -95.06 69.85 -49.89
CA VAL A 100 -93.59 69.90 -49.76
C VAL A 100 -93.17 69.91 -48.29
N ALA A 101 -93.92 70.59 -47.41
CA ALA A 101 -93.70 70.54 -45.97
C ALA A 101 -93.96 69.14 -45.39
N GLU A 102 -94.98 68.41 -45.87
CA GLU A 102 -95.20 67.00 -45.51
C GLU A 102 -94.07 66.10 -46.03
N MET A 103 -93.64 66.25 -47.28
CA MET A 103 -92.50 65.50 -47.85
C MET A 103 -91.21 65.71 -47.04
N HIS A 104 -90.89 66.96 -46.68
CA HIS A 104 -89.74 67.26 -45.80
C HIS A 104 -89.92 66.63 -44.41
N SER A 105 -91.08 66.82 -43.77
CA SER A 105 -91.34 66.25 -42.44
C SER A 105 -91.32 64.72 -42.43
N LYS A 106 -91.66 64.06 -43.55
CA LYS A 106 -91.51 62.62 -43.76
C LYS A 106 -90.05 62.23 -43.95
N ALA A 107 -89.31 62.93 -44.82
CA ALA A 107 -87.89 62.67 -45.06
C ALA A 107 -87.06 62.84 -43.77
N ASP A 108 -87.32 63.86 -42.97
CA ASP A 108 -86.66 64.08 -41.68
C ASP A 108 -86.95 62.93 -40.69
N ARG A 109 -88.19 62.41 -40.67
CA ARG A 109 -88.57 61.23 -39.88
C ARG A 109 -87.85 59.97 -40.35
N GLU A 110 -87.77 59.74 -41.67
CA GLU A 110 -87.07 58.58 -42.25
C GLU A 110 -85.56 58.65 -42.01
N ILE A 111 -84.94 59.83 -42.11
CA ILE A 111 -83.52 60.07 -41.78
C ILE A 111 -83.26 59.88 -40.29
N ALA A 112 -84.14 60.36 -39.41
CA ALA A 112 -84.01 60.17 -37.96
C ALA A 112 -84.14 58.69 -37.56
N GLU A 113 -85.07 57.95 -38.17
CA GLU A 113 -85.24 56.51 -37.97
C GLU A 113 -84.01 55.73 -38.45
N GLN A 114 -83.53 55.99 -39.68
CA GLN A 114 -82.31 55.37 -40.21
C GLN A 114 -81.08 55.66 -39.35
N ARG A 115 -80.94 56.89 -38.83
CA ARG A 115 -79.87 57.25 -37.90
C ARG A 115 -79.99 56.48 -36.58
N ARG A 116 -81.19 56.37 -35.99
CA ARG A 116 -81.39 55.61 -34.76
C ARG A 116 -81.04 54.13 -34.96
N GLN A 117 -81.49 53.51 -36.06
CA GLN A 117 -81.16 52.13 -36.39
C GLN A 117 -79.65 51.92 -36.63
N ALA A 118 -78.98 52.86 -37.31
CA ALA A 118 -77.53 52.81 -37.51
C ALA A 118 -76.76 52.98 -36.19
N GLU A 119 -77.19 53.87 -35.29
CA GLU A 119 -76.61 54.02 -33.95
C GLU A 119 -76.86 52.79 -33.07
N GLU A 120 -78.06 52.22 -33.07
CA GLU A 120 -78.39 50.99 -32.35
C GLU A 120 -77.54 49.82 -32.85
N HIS A 121 -77.41 49.63 -34.17
CA HIS A 121 -76.55 48.60 -34.75
C HIS A 121 -75.06 48.83 -34.42
N ALA A 122 -74.56 50.05 -34.53
CA ALA A 122 -73.19 50.39 -34.18
C ALA A 122 -72.89 50.15 -32.69
N ARG A 123 -73.84 50.46 -31.79
CA ARG A 123 -73.72 50.15 -30.36
C ARG A 123 -73.62 48.64 -30.12
N THR A 124 -74.50 47.84 -30.74
CA THR A 124 -74.45 46.37 -30.66
C THR A 124 -73.13 45.80 -31.18
N VAL A 125 -72.65 46.25 -32.35
CA VAL A 125 -71.35 45.81 -32.89
C VAL A 125 -70.20 46.16 -31.94
N VAL A 126 -70.23 47.33 -31.29
CA VAL A 126 -69.21 47.74 -30.32
C VAL A 126 -69.30 46.95 -29.00
N THR A 127 -70.51 46.62 -28.51
CA THR A 127 -70.65 45.77 -27.32
C THR A 127 -70.21 44.34 -27.57
N ASP A 128 -70.58 43.77 -28.72
CA ASP A 128 -70.19 42.41 -29.12
C ASP A 128 -68.68 42.31 -29.37
N ALA A 129 -68.07 43.31 -30.00
CA ALA A 129 -66.63 43.36 -30.21
C ALA A 129 -65.86 43.46 -28.89
N ARG A 130 -66.37 44.24 -27.91
CA ARG A 130 -65.78 44.31 -26.56
C ARG A 130 -65.91 42.98 -25.82
N ALA A 131 -67.11 42.41 -25.75
CA ALA A 131 -67.34 41.13 -25.08
C ALA A 131 -66.46 40.00 -25.64
N ARG A 132 -66.23 39.96 -26.97
CA ARG A 132 -65.31 39.02 -27.61
C ARG A 132 -63.83 39.30 -27.30
N ALA A 133 -63.44 40.57 -27.19
CA ALA A 133 -62.08 40.94 -26.79
C ALA A 133 -61.81 40.60 -25.32
N ASP A 134 -62.76 40.87 -24.43
CA ASP A 134 -62.69 40.53 -23.01
C ASP A 134 -62.62 39.00 -22.80
N GLN A 135 -63.42 38.24 -23.58
CA GLN A 135 -63.33 36.76 -23.63
C GLN A 135 -61.95 36.28 -24.13
N LEU A 136 -61.45 36.83 -25.24
CA LEU A 136 -60.15 36.44 -25.79
C LEU A 136 -58.99 36.74 -24.83
N ILE A 137 -59.08 37.83 -24.07
CA ILE A 137 -58.12 38.16 -23.00
C ILE A 137 -58.23 37.13 -21.87
N ALA A 138 -59.44 36.85 -21.37
CA ALA A 138 -59.65 35.87 -20.30
C ALA A 138 -59.17 34.45 -20.68
N ASP A 139 -59.44 34.00 -21.91
CA ASP A 139 -58.96 32.72 -22.44
C ASP A 139 -57.42 32.69 -22.55
N ALA A 140 -56.80 33.79 -23.01
CA ALA A 140 -55.35 33.90 -23.10
C ALA A 140 -54.67 33.93 -21.72
N GLU A 141 -55.26 34.61 -20.72
CA GLU A 141 -54.75 34.62 -19.35
C GLU A 141 -54.94 33.27 -18.66
N ALA A 142 -56.07 32.60 -18.86
CA ALA A 142 -56.30 31.24 -18.38
C ALA A 142 -55.33 30.24 -19.00
N HIS A 143 -55.04 30.37 -20.31
CA HIS A 143 -54.05 29.52 -20.98
C HIS A 143 -52.62 29.81 -20.50
N ARG A 144 -52.24 31.08 -20.31
CA ARG A 144 -50.94 31.46 -19.70
C ARG A 144 -50.81 30.83 -18.31
N ALA A 145 -51.79 31.03 -17.43
CA ALA A 145 -51.79 30.45 -16.09
C ALA A 145 -51.85 28.91 -16.05
N ASP A 146 -52.19 28.25 -17.16
CA ASP A 146 -52.09 26.79 -17.32
C ASP A 146 -50.72 26.34 -17.81
N LEU A 147 -50.08 27.11 -18.69
CA LEU A 147 -48.68 26.91 -19.08
C LEU A 147 -47.72 27.17 -17.91
N ASP A 148 -47.95 28.24 -17.13
CA ASP A 148 -47.14 28.61 -15.96
C ASP A 148 -47.17 27.48 -14.90
N ARG A 149 -48.37 27.02 -14.51
CA ARG A 149 -48.53 25.87 -13.59
C ARG A 149 -47.88 24.59 -14.11
N LYS A 150 -47.88 24.36 -15.44
CA LYS A 150 -47.21 23.22 -16.06
C LYS A 150 -45.68 23.37 -16.09
N ALA A 151 -45.16 24.60 -16.18
CA ALA A 151 -43.74 24.87 -15.99
C ALA A 151 -43.33 24.61 -14.54
N GLU A 152 -44.03 25.20 -13.57
CA GLU A 152 -43.81 24.98 -12.13
C GLU A 152 -43.81 23.47 -11.76
N GLN A 153 -44.78 22.71 -12.28
CA GLN A 153 -44.84 21.25 -12.07
C GLN A 153 -43.66 20.51 -12.70
N ARG A 154 -43.21 20.92 -13.89
CA ARG A 154 -42.05 20.31 -14.58
C ARG A 154 -40.75 20.63 -13.86
N ASP A 155 -40.61 21.83 -13.33
CA ASP A 155 -39.43 22.27 -12.60
C ASP A 155 -39.35 21.57 -11.23
N GLN A 156 -40.47 21.48 -10.50
CA GLN A 156 -40.58 20.62 -9.30
C GLN A 156 -40.25 19.15 -9.61
N GLU A 157 -40.78 18.60 -10.71
CA GLU A 157 -40.44 17.25 -11.19
C GLU A 157 -38.94 17.09 -11.53
N LEU A 158 -38.25 18.16 -11.96
CA LEU A 158 -36.82 18.14 -12.26
C LEU A 158 -35.98 18.25 -10.99
N ASP A 159 -36.39 19.08 -10.04
CA ASP A 159 -35.75 19.23 -8.73
C ASP A 159 -35.86 17.92 -7.91
N ASP A 160 -37.03 17.27 -7.89
CA ASP A 160 -37.21 15.96 -7.25
C ASP A 160 -36.32 14.88 -7.89
N LYS A 161 -36.16 14.91 -9.22
CA LYS A 161 -35.27 13.97 -9.95
C LYS A 161 -33.80 14.26 -9.66
N GLN A 162 -33.40 15.53 -9.62
CA GLN A 162 -32.04 15.95 -9.25
C GLN A 162 -31.73 15.54 -7.81
N ALA A 163 -32.56 15.92 -6.85
CA ALA A 163 -32.38 15.56 -5.44
C ALA A 163 -32.42 14.04 -5.20
N ARG A 164 -33.15 13.27 -6.01
CA ARG A 164 -33.08 11.80 -6.01
C ARG A 164 -31.72 11.30 -6.54
N ILE A 165 -31.26 11.80 -7.68
CA ILE A 165 -29.96 11.41 -8.27
C ILE A 165 -28.80 11.79 -7.33
N GLU A 166 -28.87 12.93 -6.66
CA GLU A 166 -27.87 13.34 -5.67
C GLU A 166 -27.81 12.39 -4.46
N ARG A 167 -28.96 11.93 -3.95
CA ARG A 167 -29.02 10.89 -2.90
C ARG A 167 -28.46 9.57 -3.41
N GLU A 168 -28.88 9.09 -4.58
CA GLU A 168 -28.37 7.84 -5.17
C GLU A 168 -26.85 7.90 -5.43
N LEU A 169 -26.30 9.08 -5.78
CA LEU A 169 -24.85 9.31 -5.89
C LEU A 169 -24.14 9.45 -4.54
N ALA A 170 -24.80 9.93 -3.50
CA ALA A 170 -24.25 9.96 -2.13
C ALA A 170 -24.17 8.55 -1.54
N ASP A 171 -25.28 7.81 -1.57
CA ASP A 171 -25.39 6.39 -1.21
C ASP A 171 -24.32 5.55 -1.93
N LEU A 172 -24.13 5.76 -3.24
CA LEU A 172 -23.14 5.02 -4.02
C LEU A 172 -21.71 5.38 -3.61
N ARG A 173 -21.41 6.66 -3.35
CA ARG A 173 -20.08 7.08 -2.87
C ARG A 173 -19.76 6.47 -1.52
N GLU A 174 -20.69 6.55 -0.56
CA GLU A 174 -20.52 5.96 0.78
C GLU A 174 -20.29 4.44 0.71
N ARG A 175 -21.03 3.73 -0.15
CA ARG A 175 -20.80 2.30 -0.42
C ARG A 175 -19.41 2.04 -1.01
N THR A 176 -18.99 2.80 -2.03
CA THR A 176 -17.64 2.62 -2.60
C THR A 176 -16.52 2.99 -1.64
N GLU A 177 -16.72 3.93 -0.70
CA GLU A 177 -15.72 4.29 0.32
C GLU A 177 -15.66 3.25 1.46
N THR A 178 -16.80 2.72 1.89
CA THR A 178 -16.86 1.61 2.85
C THR A 178 -16.27 0.34 2.26
N GLU A 179 -16.67 -0.08 1.05
CA GLU A 179 -16.04 -1.21 0.33
C GLU A 179 -14.52 -1.03 0.15
N LEU A 180 -14.05 0.18 -0.20
CA LEU A 180 -12.63 0.46 -0.37
C LEU A 180 -11.85 0.44 0.96
N THR A 181 -12.45 0.88 2.07
CA THR A 181 -11.82 0.82 3.40
C THR A 181 -11.84 -0.60 3.99
N GLU A 182 -12.89 -1.38 3.74
CA GLU A 182 -12.91 -2.82 4.04
C GLU A 182 -11.85 -3.58 3.25
N GLN A 183 -11.77 -3.38 1.93
CA GLN A 183 -10.73 -3.99 1.08
C GLN A 183 -9.31 -3.59 1.52
N ARG A 184 -9.07 -2.30 1.83
CA ARG A 184 -7.79 -1.81 2.35
C ARG A 184 -7.42 -2.47 3.67
N THR A 185 -8.32 -2.48 4.67
CA THR A 185 -7.99 -3.09 5.96
C THR A 185 -7.91 -4.62 5.88
N SER A 186 -8.63 -5.28 4.96
CA SER A 186 -8.51 -6.73 4.72
C SER A 186 -7.17 -7.08 4.07
N THR A 187 -6.75 -6.32 3.05
CA THR A 187 -5.45 -6.53 2.39
C THR A 187 -4.28 -6.16 3.29
N GLU A 188 -4.40 -5.11 4.11
CA GLU A 188 -3.40 -4.76 5.13
C GLU A 188 -3.25 -5.87 6.18
N ARG A 189 -4.36 -6.38 6.74
CA ARG A 189 -4.34 -7.53 7.66
C ARG A 189 -3.65 -8.74 7.05
N SER A 190 -4.04 -9.13 5.83
CA SER A 190 -3.44 -10.27 5.13
C SER A 190 -1.93 -10.07 4.87
N LEU A 191 -1.50 -8.85 4.52
CA LEU A 191 -0.08 -8.51 4.38
C LEU A 191 0.67 -8.54 5.73
N THR A 192 0.04 -8.15 6.84
CA THR A 192 0.65 -8.30 8.18
C THR A 192 0.76 -9.76 8.59
N GLU A 193 -0.27 -10.58 8.36
CA GLU A 193 -0.25 -12.02 8.63
C GLU A 193 0.83 -12.73 7.79
N GLN A 194 0.95 -12.42 6.50
CA GLN A 194 2.01 -12.95 5.63
C GLN A 194 3.42 -12.51 6.09
N ARG A 195 3.59 -11.27 6.54
CA ARG A 195 4.86 -10.79 7.11
C ARG A 195 5.21 -11.50 8.40
N GLU A 196 4.26 -11.68 9.32
CA GLU A 196 4.53 -12.43 10.53
C GLU A 196 4.81 -13.92 10.25
N ASN A 197 4.07 -14.54 9.32
CA ASN A 197 4.30 -15.93 8.93
C ASN A 197 5.71 -16.11 8.38
N THR A 198 6.13 -15.28 7.43
CA THR A 198 7.48 -15.34 6.85
C THR A 198 8.58 -14.96 7.85
N LEU A 199 8.34 -14.06 8.80
CA LEU A 199 9.27 -13.80 9.91
C LEU A 199 9.37 -14.97 10.90
N ARG A 200 8.27 -15.69 11.16
CA ARG A 200 8.26 -16.90 11.99
C ARG A 200 8.99 -18.05 11.28
N GLU A 201 8.72 -18.29 9.99
CA GLU A 201 9.44 -19.25 9.16
C GLU A 201 10.94 -18.95 9.09
N LEU A 202 11.34 -17.69 8.91
CA LEU A 202 12.75 -17.28 8.91
C LEU A 202 13.40 -17.52 10.27
N ALA A 203 12.75 -17.14 11.37
CA ALA A 203 13.28 -17.38 12.72
C ALA A 203 13.39 -18.88 13.07
N GLU A 204 12.53 -19.75 12.51
CA GLU A 204 12.67 -21.20 12.60
C GLU A 204 13.82 -21.74 11.74
N GLN A 205 14.03 -21.20 10.54
CA GLN A 205 15.20 -21.53 9.71
C GLN A 205 16.51 -21.09 10.38
N GLU A 206 16.59 -19.87 10.90
CA GLU A 206 17.76 -19.37 11.65
C GLU A 206 18.07 -20.24 12.87
N ARG A 207 17.05 -20.70 13.61
CA ARG A 207 17.22 -21.67 14.70
C ARG A 207 17.77 -23.00 14.20
N THR A 208 17.16 -23.63 13.20
CA THR A 208 17.65 -24.94 12.70
C THR A 208 19.07 -24.88 12.12
N VAL A 209 19.47 -23.76 11.51
CA VAL A 209 20.85 -23.50 11.09
C VAL A 209 21.78 -23.32 12.30
N THR A 210 21.37 -22.55 13.31
CA THR A 210 22.15 -22.34 14.55
C THR A 210 22.33 -23.64 15.33
N ASP A 211 21.28 -24.44 15.46
CA ASP A 211 21.30 -25.77 16.09
C ASP A 211 22.20 -26.73 15.30
N ARG A 212 22.21 -26.65 13.96
CA ARG A 212 23.11 -27.47 13.15
C ARG A 212 24.57 -27.03 13.25
N ILE A 213 24.86 -25.72 13.31
CA ILE A 213 26.21 -25.18 13.52
C ILE A 213 26.73 -25.58 14.91
N THR A 214 25.99 -25.29 15.98
CA THR A 214 26.40 -25.62 17.35
C THR A 214 26.59 -27.13 17.56
N ARG A 215 25.77 -27.96 16.91
CA ARG A 215 25.95 -29.41 16.85
C ARG A 215 27.22 -29.81 16.08
N LEU A 216 27.49 -29.23 14.91
CA LEU A 216 28.72 -29.48 14.15
C LEU A 216 29.96 -29.05 14.93
N ASP A 217 29.90 -27.93 15.65
CA ASP A 217 30.99 -27.44 16.52
C ASP A 217 31.20 -28.33 17.75
N ALA A 218 30.17 -29.06 18.21
CA ALA A 218 30.29 -30.09 19.24
C ALA A 218 30.90 -31.37 18.68
N GLU A 219 30.36 -31.90 17.58
CA GLU A 219 30.88 -33.04 16.83
C GLU A 219 32.37 -32.80 16.45
N ALA A 220 32.74 -31.59 16.03
CA ALA A 220 34.11 -31.21 15.71
C ALA A 220 35.02 -30.87 16.92
N ARG A 221 34.48 -30.78 18.14
CA ARG A 221 35.30 -30.75 19.38
C ARG A 221 35.58 -32.17 19.87
N GLU A 222 34.55 -33.00 19.97
CA GLU A 222 34.65 -34.42 20.33
C GLU A 222 35.65 -35.17 19.42
N ASN A 223 35.55 -34.99 18.10
CA ASN A 223 36.52 -35.56 17.16
C ASN A 223 37.97 -35.06 17.37
N ARG A 224 38.18 -33.81 17.82
CA ARG A 224 39.53 -33.30 18.13
C ARG A 224 40.06 -33.88 19.43
N GLU A 225 39.23 -33.93 20.47
CA GLU A 225 39.57 -34.54 21.76
C GLU A 225 39.91 -36.04 21.61
N GLN A 226 39.16 -36.76 20.75
CA GLN A 226 39.49 -38.14 20.38
C GLN A 226 40.82 -38.24 19.62
N VAL A 227 41.05 -37.43 18.59
CA VAL A 227 42.33 -37.44 17.83
C VAL A 227 43.52 -37.08 18.73
N GLU A 228 43.38 -36.14 19.67
CA GLU A 228 44.41 -35.84 20.67
C GLU A 228 44.64 -36.99 21.66
N HIS A 229 43.60 -37.74 22.02
CA HIS A 229 43.69 -38.93 22.87
C HIS A 229 44.41 -40.08 22.15
N ASP A 230 43.98 -40.41 20.93
CA ASP A 230 44.56 -41.47 20.10
C ASP A 230 46.01 -41.15 19.73
N PHE A 231 46.32 -39.89 19.41
CA PHE A 231 47.70 -39.41 19.18
C PHE A 231 48.57 -39.56 20.44
N ARG A 232 48.02 -39.27 21.63
CA ARG A 232 48.74 -39.42 22.90
C ARG A 232 49.06 -40.90 23.17
N ILE A 233 48.09 -41.79 23.01
CA ILE A 233 48.28 -43.24 23.11
C ILE A 233 49.35 -43.71 22.12
N ALA A 234 49.25 -43.32 20.84
CA ALA A 234 50.21 -43.72 19.81
C ALA A 234 51.63 -43.17 20.08
N MET A 235 51.76 -41.97 20.65
CA MET A 235 53.06 -41.41 21.01
C MET A 235 53.65 -42.01 22.29
N ASP A 236 52.84 -42.33 23.30
CA ASP A 236 53.32 -43.06 24.49
C ASP A 236 53.68 -44.52 24.15
N GLN A 237 52.96 -45.16 23.22
CA GLN A 237 53.36 -46.45 22.62
C GLN A 237 54.70 -46.34 21.90
N ARG A 238 54.84 -45.46 20.91
CA ARG A 238 56.10 -45.28 20.16
C ARG A 238 57.27 -44.83 21.04
N ARG A 239 57.01 -44.09 22.12
CA ARG A 239 58.00 -43.74 23.14
C ARG A 239 58.43 -44.96 23.95
N THR A 240 57.49 -45.82 24.32
CA THR A 240 57.77 -47.08 25.04
C THR A 240 58.56 -48.04 24.15
N GLU A 241 58.18 -48.17 22.88
CA GLU A 241 58.92 -48.92 21.86
C GLU A 241 60.35 -48.38 21.70
N ALA A 242 60.52 -47.07 21.49
CA ALA A 242 61.84 -46.44 21.34
C ALA A 242 62.71 -46.58 22.60
N LEU A 243 62.12 -46.47 23.80
CA LEU A 243 62.84 -46.74 25.05
C LEU A 243 63.25 -48.21 25.16
N SER A 244 62.38 -49.14 24.78
CA SER A 244 62.72 -50.57 24.79
C SER A 244 63.83 -50.90 23.79
N ALA A 245 63.82 -50.29 22.60
CA ALA A 245 64.88 -50.41 21.61
C ALA A 245 66.22 -49.88 22.15
N LEU A 246 66.23 -48.68 22.76
CA LEU A 246 67.42 -48.10 23.40
C LEU A 246 67.93 -48.96 24.58
N PHE A 247 67.05 -49.62 25.33
CA PHE A 247 67.49 -50.60 26.34
C PHE A 247 68.13 -51.83 25.70
N THR A 248 67.54 -52.40 24.63
CA THR A 248 68.16 -53.55 23.93
C THR A 248 69.49 -53.19 23.26
N GLU A 249 69.63 -51.97 22.74
CA GLU A 249 70.90 -51.46 22.18
C GLU A 249 71.95 -51.28 23.28
N ARG A 250 71.59 -50.63 24.40
CA ARG A 250 72.46 -50.50 25.58
C ARG A 250 72.93 -51.87 26.08
N ASP A 251 72.02 -52.85 26.15
CA ASP A 251 72.33 -54.17 26.70
C ASP A 251 73.21 -54.97 25.73
N GLY A 252 72.95 -54.91 24.42
CA GLY A 252 73.84 -55.46 23.39
C GLY A 252 75.24 -54.83 23.39
N LEU A 253 75.33 -53.50 23.55
CA LEU A 253 76.61 -52.80 23.70
C LEU A 253 77.32 -53.20 25.00
N THR A 254 76.58 -53.41 26.10
CA THR A 254 77.13 -53.88 27.37
C THR A 254 77.66 -55.31 27.26
N GLU A 255 76.96 -56.19 26.55
CA GLU A 255 77.45 -57.54 26.23
C GLU A 255 78.68 -57.52 25.31
N GLU A 256 78.74 -56.61 24.32
CA GLU A 256 79.93 -56.46 23.47
C GLU A 256 81.13 -55.95 24.28
N ILE A 257 80.95 -54.95 25.13
CA ILE A 257 81.99 -54.46 26.05
C ILE A 257 82.47 -55.60 26.96
N ALA A 258 81.55 -56.37 27.55
CA ALA A 258 81.88 -57.55 28.36
C ALA A 258 82.50 -58.70 27.55
N ARG A 259 82.29 -58.77 26.23
CA ARG A 259 82.95 -59.72 25.32
C ARG A 259 84.38 -59.27 25.02
N ARG A 260 84.56 -58.02 24.58
CA ARG A 260 85.88 -57.40 24.34
C ARG A 260 86.77 -57.46 25.58
N HIS A 261 86.23 -57.21 26.78
CA HIS A 261 87.00 -57.35 28.03
C HIS A 261 87.49 -58.78 28.26
N ARG A 262 86.63 -59.80 28.04
CA ARG A 262 87.05 -61.21 28.13
C ARG A 262 88.10 -61.57 27.09
N GLU A 263 87.94 -61.10 25.85
CA GLU A 263 88.94 -61.29 24.78
C GLU A 263 90.28 -60.64 25.14
N THR A 264 90.29 -59.43 25.73
CA THR A 264 91.53 -58.80 26.21
C THR A 264 92.11 -59.51 27.43
N ASP A 265 91.30 -59.99 28.38
CA ASP A 265 91.78 -60.79 29.51
C ASP A 265 92.42 -62.11 29.04
N GLU A 266 91.85 -62.75 28.03
CA GLU A 266 92.41 -63.96 27.41
C GLU A 266 93.66 -63.70 26.58
N GLN A 267 93.80 -62.52 25.98
CA GLN A 267 95.06 -62.08 25.34
C GLN A 267 96.14 -61.80 26.39
N ILE A 268 95.79 -61.11 27.49
CA ILE A 268 96.70 -60.83 28.61
C ILE A 268 97.14 -62.12 29.32
N ARG A 269 96.23 -63.09 29.52
CA ARG A 269 96.60 -64.41 30.06
C ARG A 269 97.57 -65.15 29.13
N ARG A 270 97.30 -65.18 27.82
CA ARG A 270 98.20 -65.79 26.83
C ARG A 270 99.59 -65.18 26.85
N SER A 271 99.71 -63.85 26.79
CA SER A 271 101.03 -63.20 26.82
C SER A 271 101.75 -63.35 28.17
N LEU A 272 101.02 -63.44 29.29
CA LEU A 272 101.60 -63.77 30.60
C LEU A 272 102.10 -65.22 30.68
N ASP A 273 101.38 -66.19 30.11
CA ASP A 273 101.80 -67.60 30.12
C ASP A 273 102.90 -67.89 29.07
N GLU A 274 102.90 -67.18 27.94
CA GLU A 274 104.03 -67.12 26.99
C GLU A 274 105.29 -66.57 27.69
N ALA A 275 105.20 -65.40 28.34
CA ALA A 275 106.30 -64.79 29.06
C ALA A 275 106.78 -65.63 30.27
N ARG A 276 105.89 -66.39 30.92
CA ARG A 276 106.27 -67.39 31.93
C ARG A 276 107.05 -68.55 31.34
N THR A 277 106.60 -69.08 30.20
CA THR A 277 107.26 -70.17 29.50
C THR A 277 108.66 -69.75 29.04
N GLU A 278 108.79 -68.54 28.50
CA GLU A 278 110.07 -67.93 28.13
C GLU A 278 110.97 -67.67 29.37
N ALA A 279 110.39 -67.23 30.49
CA ALA A 279 111.12 -67.13 31.76
C ALA A 279 111.50 -68.51 32.34
N GLU A 280 110.86 -69.61 31.93
CA GLU A 280 111.22 -70.98 32.34
C GLU A 280 112.31 -71.58 31.46
N THR A 281 112.30 -71.35 30.14
CA THR A 281 113.43 -71.72 29.27
C THR A 281 114.69 -70.96 29.65
N ILE A 282 114.63 -69.63 29.85
CA ILE A 282 115.77 -68.81 30.30
C ILE A 282 116.34 -69.32 31.63
N ARG A 283 115.48 -69.74 32.59
CA ARG A 283 115.94 -70.31 33.87
C ARG A 283 116.52 -71.72 33.73
N SER A 284 116.01 -72.53 32.79
CA SER A 284 116.55 -73.85 32.45
C SER A 284 117.93 -73.74 31.83
N ASP A 285 118.10 -72.85 30.85
CA ASP A 285 119.36 -72.70 30.11
C ASP A 285 120.44 -72.06 30.98
N ALA A 286 120.12 -71.02 31.76
CA ALA A 286 121.05 -70.43 32.73
C ALA A 286 121.51 -71.45 33.81
N ARG A 287 120.65 -72.40 34.18
CA ARG A 287 121.00 -73.50 35.07
C ARG A 287 121.95 -74.50 34.39
N ARG A 288 121.66 -74.86 33.14
CA ARG A 288 122.48 -75.77 32.33
C ARG A 288 123.90 -75.22 32.14
N ASP A 289 124.02 -73.93 31.84
CA ASP A 289 125.31 -73.24 31.72
C ASP A 289 126.10 -73.27 33.03
N ALA A 290 125.45 -73.05 34.19
CA ALA A 290 126.08 -73.14 35.50
C ALA A 290 126.57 -74.57 35.83
N GLU A 291 125.79 -75.59 35.47
CA GLU A 291 126.17 -77.00 35.61
C GLU A 291 127.36 -77.34 34.66
N GLU A 292 127.42 -76.81 33.43
CA GLU A 292 128.55 -77.01 32.52
C GLU A 292 129.83 -76.25 32.95
N ILE A 293 129.71 -75.05 33.50
CA ILE A 293 130.83 -74.25 34.03
C ILE A 293 131.46 -74.93 35.25
N THR A 294 130.66 -75.42 36.19
CA THR A 294 131.17 -76.12 37.38
C THR A 294 131.87 -77.44 37.03
N GLU A 295 131.37 -78.17 36.02
CA GLU A 295 132.04 -79.36 35.50
C GLU A 295 133.27 -79.07 34.62
N ARG A 296 133.41 -77.88 34.02
CA ARG A 296 134.72 -77.44 33.49
C ARG A 296 135.72 -77.16 34.61
N ALA A 297 135.26 -76.51 35.69
CA ALA A 297 136.12 -76.15 36.82
C ALA A 297 136.70 -77.38 37.54
N ARG A 298 135.88 -78.41 37.83
CA ARG A 298 136.34 -79.68 38.43
C ARG A 298 137.46 -80.34 37.64
N ARG A 299 137.22 -80.61 36.35
CA ARG A 299 138.20 -81.24 35.45
C ARG A 299 139.50 -80.46 35.32
N ARG A 300 139.47 -79.13 35.51
CA ARG A 300 140.67 -78.28 35.51
C ARG A 300 141.50 -78.42 36.80
N VAL A 301 140.85 -78.62 37.95
CA VAL A 301 141.53 -78.87 39.23
C VAL A 301 142.21 -80.25 39.23
N GLU A 302 141.53 -81.29 38.76
CA GLU A 302 142.09 -82.65 38.65
C GLU A 302 143.36 -82.70 37.78
N GLN A 303 143.35 -82.02 36.62
CA GLN A 303 144.52 -81.89 35.74
C GLN A 303 145.73 -81.25 36.44
N LEU A 304 145.50 -80.23 37.26
CA LEU A 304 146.57 -79.55 38.01
C LEU A 304 147.12 -80.42 39.15
N THR A 305 146.28 -81.25 39.77
CA THR A 305 146.70 -82.20 40.81
C THR A 305 147.62 -83.29 40.24
N GLY A 306 147.23 -83.93 39.13
CA GLY A 306 148.04 -84.99 38.50
C GLY A 306 149.37 -84.50 37.88
N LEU A 307 149.48 -83.22 37.55
CA LEU A 307 150.76 -82.61 37.16
C LEU A 307 151.72 -82.45 38.34
N ARG A 308 151.19 -82.13 39.53
CA ARG A 308 152.00 -81.89 40.74
C ARG A 308 152.70 -83.15 41.25
N GLU A 309 152.05 -84.31 41.17
CA GLU A 309 152.64 -85.59 41.59
C GLU A 309 153.82 -86.01 40.71
N LYS A 310 153.70 -85.85 39.38
CA LYS A 310 154.78 -86.20 38.44
C LYS A 310 156.08 -85.42 38.69
N VAL A 311 155.98 -84.15 39.05
CA VAL A 311 157.14 -83.30 39.39
C VAL A 311 157.80 -83.74 40.71
N ALA A 312 157.01 -84.18 41.69
CA ALA A 312 157.52 -84.67 42.99
C ALA A 312 158.25 -86.03 42.88
N GLU A 313 157.96 -86.82 41.84
CA GLU A 313 158.65 -88.08 41.58
C GLU A 313 160.02 -87.85 40.92
N GLN A 314 160.06 -87.00 39.88
CA GLN A 314 161.29 -86.73 39.12
C GLN A 314 162.40 -86.09 39.97
N LEU A 315 162.03 -85.24 40.95
CA LEU A 315 162.99 -84.59 41.87
C LEU A 315 163.62 -85.55 42.90
N ARG A 316 163.09 -86.77 43.08
CA ARG A 316 163.70 -87.80 43.93
C ARG A 316 164.66 -88.69 43.15
N SER A 317 164.35 -89.00 41.89
CA SER A 317 165.20 -89.82 41.02
C SER A 317 166.54 -89.18 40.68
N THR A 318 166.62 -87.86 40.58
CA THR A 318 167.87 -87.15 40.23
C THR A 318 168.80 -86.91 41.43
N ARG A 319 168.34 -87.16 42.67
CA ARG A 319 169.09 -86.87 43.89
C ARG A 319 170.16 -87.93 44.23
N SER A 320 170.08 -89.14 43.67
CA SER A 320 170.91 -90.28 44.07
C SER A 320 171.81 -90.86 42.97
N LEU A 321 172.08 -90.10 41.90
CA LEU A 321 172.82 -90.59 40.72
C LEU A 321 174.05 -89.76 40.32
N ILE A 322 174.26 -88.58 40.91
CA ILE A 322 175.45 -87.73 40.67
C ILE A 322 176.01 -87.27 42.02
N GLU A 323 176.44 -88.26 42.80
CA GLU A 323 177.21 -88.10 44.06
C GLU A 323 178.54 -88.88 43.96
N ASN A 324 178.96 -89.21 42.73
CA ASN A 324 180.25 -89.82 42.37
C ASN A 324 180.77 -89.14 41.10
N GLU A 325 182.08 -88.84 41.07
CA GLU A 325 182.84 -88.13 40.01
C GLU A 325 182.31 -86.69 39.73
N ALA A 326 183.03 -85.63 40.11
CA ALA A 326 184.30 -85.13 39.55
C ALA A 326 184.16 -84.68 38.07
N ASP A 327 184.59 -83.49 37.65
CA ASP A 327 185.22 -82.38 38.38
C ASP A 327 185.06 -81.06 37.57
N ASP A 328 185.61 -79.96 38.11
CA ASP A 328 186.11 -78.77 37.37
C ASP A 328 185.17 -77.73 36.67
N LEU A 329 185.57 -76.46 36.89
CA LEU A 329 185.69 -75.32 35.95
C LEU A 329 184.51 -74.72 35.13
N THR A 330 184.22 -73.46 35.50
CA THR A 330 184.10 -72.25 34.63
C THR A 330 183.00 -72.06 33.56
N ALA A 331 182.30 -70.93 33.71
CA ALA A 331 182.00 -69.87 32.70
C ALA A 331 181.34 -70.19 31.34
N GLY A 332 180.23 -69.50 31.04
CA GLY A 332 179.65 -69.38 29.68
C GLY A 332 178.34 -68.55 29.60
N PRO A 333 178.32 -67.38 28.92
CA PRO A 333 177.11 -66.54 28.73
C PRO A 333 176.69 -66.36 27.25
N THR A 334 175.69 -65.48 26.97
CA THR A 334 175.32 -64.89 25.63
C THR A 334 174.78 -65.88 24.56
N ILE A 335 174.14 -65.58 23.41
CA ILE A 335 173.45 -64.44 22.71
C ILE A 335 172.49 -65.11 21.64
N ALA A 336 171.47 -64.57 20.95
CA ALA A 336 170.95 -63.24 20.54
C ALA A 336 169.40 -63.19 20.77
N ASP A 337 168.54 -62.22 20.40
CA ASP A 337 168.50 -60.99 19.57
C ASP A 337 168.28 -61.12 18.03
N VAL A 338 167.06 -60.78 17.53
CA VAL A 338 166.61 -60.66 16.11
C VAL A 338 165.37 -59.70 16.00
N PRO A 339 165.27 -58.78 15.01
CA PRO A 339 164.15 -57.83 14.88
C PRO A 339 163.27 -57.93 13.59
N GLU A 340 162.27 -57.02 13.50
CA GLU A 340 161.62 -56.43 12.30
C GLU A 340 160.37 -57.04 11.55
N GLN A 341 159.35 -56.16 11.41
CA GLN A 341 158.42 -55.92 10.27
C GLN A 341 157.15 -56.81 9.98
N GLN A 342 156.28 -56.27 9.10
CA GLN A 342 154.85 -56.60 8.78
C GLN A 342 154.72 -57.41 7.44
N PRO A 343 153.54 -57.75 6.82
CA PRO A 343 152.10 -57.41 7.04
C PRO A 343 151.08 -58.61 6.87
N GLU A 344 149.85 -58.35 6.36
CA GLU A 344 148.68 -59.28 6.18
C GLU A 344 148.85 -60.36 5.07
N PRO A 345 148.02 -61.44 5.04
CA PRO A 345 146.64 -61.44 4.46
C PRO A 345 145.63 -62.30 5.30
N ALA A 346 144.32 -62.50 5.06
CA ALA A 346 143.34 -62.39 3.94
C ALA A 346 143.30 -63.58 2.91
N SER A 347 142.15 -64.05 2.39
CA SER A 347 140.71 -63.87 2.73
C SER A 347 140.09 -65.17 3.34
N ASP A 348 139.18 -66.01 2.81
CA ASP A 348 138.28 -66.11 1.62
C ASP A 348 137.36 -67.35 1.90
N ARG A 349 136.01 -67.44 1.84
CA ARG A 349 134.80 -66.56 1.68
C ARG A 349 133.67 -67.17 2.57
N ASP A 350 132.34 -67.15 2.38
CA ASP A 350 131.31 -66.55 1.48
C ASP A 350 129.96 -66.61 2.29
N GLY A 351 128.82 -66.00 1.92
CA GLY A 351 128.50 -65.20 0.74
C GLY A 351 127.29 -64.25 0.93
N ARG A 352 126.90 -63.56 -0.17
CA ARG A 352 126.05 -62.34 -0.25
C ARG A 352 124.72 -62.58 -1.02
N PRO A 353 123.83 -61.60 -1.31
CA PRO A 353 123.76 -60.15 -0.98
C PRO A 353 122.50 -59.84 -0.09
N SER A 354 121.62 -58.81 -0.17
CA SER A 354 121.39 -57.62 -1.03
C SER A 354 120.54 -56.53 -0.30
N PRO A 355 120.45 -55.25 -0.75
CA PRO A 355 120.16 -54.13 0.19
C PRO A 355 119.18 -52.99 -0.25
N THR A 356 119.04 -51.97 0.63
CA THR A 356 118.71 -50.54 0.40
C THR A 356 117.22 -50.15 0.03
N PRO A 357 116.84 -48.88 -0.32
CA PRO A 357 116.31 -47.92 0.69
C PRO A 357 115.14 -46.97 0.25
N ARG A 358 114.54 -46.18 1.16
CA ARG A 358 114.36 -44.68 1.08
C ARG A 358 113.37 -44.07 2.12
N PRO A 359 113.49 -42.75 2.43
CA PRO A 359 112.52 -41.95 3.20
C PRO A 359 111.76 -40.89 2.36
N ALA A 360 110.70 -40.27 2.91
CA ALA A 360 110.23 -38.91 2.55
C ALA A 360 109.19 -38.33 3.55
N HIS A 361 109.40 -37.07 3.98
CA HIS A 361 108.47 -35.91 4.02
C HIS A 361 106.94 -36.06 4.33
N TYR A 362 106.21 -35.11 4.94
CA TYR A 362 106.46 -33.90 5.77
C TYR A 362 105.07 -33.28 6.14
N ALA A 363 105.04 -32.13 6.85
CA ALA A 363 104.01 -31.08 6.78
C ALA A 363 102.65 -31.20 7.54
N GLU A 364 102.46 -30.29 8.51
CA GLU A 364 101.19 -29.54 8.73
C GLU A 364 100.99 -28.48 7.59
N PRO A 365 99.98 -27.56 7.57
CA PRO A 365 98.83 -27.36 8.46
C PRO A 365 97.48 -27.07 7.74
N GLY A 366 96.45 -26.69 8.51
CA GLY A 366 95.68 -25.47 8.17
C GLY A 366 94.21 -25.59 7.75
N ALA A 367 93.32 -25.30 8.71
CA ALA A 367 92.16 -24.40 8.64
C ALA A 367 91.08 -24.46 7.52
N ARG A 368 89.86 -24.06 7.93
CA ARG A 368 88.59 -23.94 7.18
C ARG A 368 87.82 -25.28 7.04
N ARG A 369 86.48 -25.29 7.11
CA ARG A 369 85.54 -24.15 7.17
C ARG A 369 84.38 -24.43 8.12
#